data_AF-A0A8S3Z1M0-F1
#
_entry.id   AF-A0A8S3Z1M0-F1
#
_cell.length_a   1.000
_cell.length_b   1.000
_cell.length_c   1.000
_cell.angle_alpha   90.00
_cell.angle_beta   90.00
_cell.angle_gamma   90.00
#
_symmetry.space_group_name_H-M   'P 1'
#
loop_
_entity.id
_entity.type
_entity.pdbx_description
1 polymer ?
#
loop_
_entity_poly.entity_id
_entity_poly.type
_entity_poly.pdbx_seq_one_letter_code
_entity_poly.pdbx_strand_id
1 'polypeptide(L)'
;MSSDTISSVSKGCFAYKGKVARANREDYINVSNDKFIKSRFKLCNQLQEDLHIRIGILRSDLNSKIFDDLVAFAASYNATEDKYKGRSIEEILTAVLITGVNTPDHDIMFSNLDSMLKVKVTPLVARIKSTDCSRVATLIKNIFQQLANVSMPMDDEDDNGENSIEDCPDGDKNDLESSPVKLKWTD
;
A
#
# COMPACT_ATOMS: atom_id res chain seq x y z
N MET A 1 -6.16 -6.99 -46.81
CA MET A 1 -6.33 -5.93 -45.78
C MET A 1 -5.01 -5.18 -45.73
N SER A 2 -4.99 -3.94 -46.24
CA SER A 2 -3.75 -3.17 -46.39
C SER A 2 -3.12 -2.84 -45.04
N SER A 3 -1.83 -3.13 -44.95
CA SER A 3 -0.99 -3.10 -43.76
C SER A 3 -0.08 -1.87 -43.72
N ASP A 4 -0.55 -0.70 -44.17
CA ASP A 4 0.32 0.46 -44.32
C ASP A 4 -0.35 1.70 -43.70
N THR A 5 -0.17 1.90 -42.40
CA THR A 5 -0.14 3.20 -41.67
C THR A 5 -0.21 2.99 -40.16
N ILE A 6 0.86 2.43 -39.56
CA ILE A 6 1.11 2.57 -38.12
C ILE A 6 2.49 3.21 -37.94
N SER A 7 2.67 4.40 -38.48
CA SER A 7 3.78 5.27 -38.10
C SER A 7 3.37 6.72 -38.30
N SER A 8 2.86 7.35 -37.24
CA SER A 8 2.72 8.80 -37.21
C SER A 8 3.99 9.39 -36.61
N VAL A 9 4.71 10.21 -37.37
CA VAL A 9 5.94 10.86 -36.89
C VAL A 9 5.69 11.94 -35.81
N SER A 10 4.42 12.26 -35.53
CA SER A 10 4.00 13.30 -34.58
C SER A 10 3.30 12.78 -33.31
N LYS A 11 3.03 11.47 -33.20
CA LYS A 11 2.30 10.91 -32.04
C LYS A 11 3.27 10.13 -31.14
N GLY A 12 3.18 10.34 -29.83
CA GLY A 12 4.01 9.68 -28.81
C GLY A 12 3.45 8.38 -28.23
N CYS A 13 2.20 8.03 -28.51
CA CYS A 13 1.58 6.78 -28.08
C CYS A 13 0.54 6.28 -29.10
N PHE A 14 0.55 4.97 -29.36
CA PHE A 14 -0.39 4.30 -30.26
C PHE A 14 -1.04 3.14 -29.53
N ALA A 15 -2.18 3.40 -28.88
CA ALA A 15 -2.94 2.35 -28.23
C ALA A 15 -3.74 1.54 -29.27
N TYR A 16 -3.46 0.25 -29.39
CA TYR A 16 -4.28 -0.69 -30.15
C TYR A 16 -5.08 -1.55 -29.19
N LYS A 17 -6.40 -1.36 -29.19
CA LYS A 17 -7.33 -2.23 -28.47
C LYS A 17 -7.68 -3.41 -29.37
N GLY A 18 -7.03 -4.55 -29.14
CA GLY A 18 -7.38 -5.79 -29.80
C GLY A 18 -8.81 -6.25 -29.49
N LYS A 19 -9.32 -7.21 -30.27
CA LYS A 19 -10.67 -7.78 -30.07
C LYS A 19 -10.79 -8.61 -28.79
N VAL A 20 -9.66 -9.07 -28.24
CA VAL A 20 -9.59 -9.86 -27.01
C VAL A 20 -9.04 -8.98 -25.90
N ALA A 21 -9.78 -8.86 -24.79
CA ALA A 21 -9.42 -8.01 -23.65
C ALA A 21 -8.20 -8.52 -22.89
N ARG A 22 -8.01 -9.85 -22.85
CA ARG A 22 -6.87 -10.52 -22.19
C ARG A 22 -6.63 -11.86 -22.88
N ALA A 23 -5.42 -12.09 -23.38
CA ALA A 23 -5.05 -13.38 -23.95
C ALA A 23 -4.96 -14.44 -22.83
N ASN A 24 -5.47 -15.65 -23.07
CA ASN A 24 -5.27 -16.76 -22.15
C ASN A 24 -3.89 -17.36 -22.37
N ARG A 25 -3.24 -17.85 -21.32
CA ARG A 25 -1.89 -18.45 -21.44
C ARG A 25 -1.92 -19.69 -22.34
N GLU A 26 -3.04 -20.38 -22.34
CA GLU A 26 -3.33 -21.57 -23.13
C GLU A 26 -3.36 -21.28 -24.64
N ASP A 27 -3.69 -20.04 -25.03
CA ASP A 27 -3.75 -19.62 -26.43
C ASP A 27 -2.35 -19.55 -27.07
N TYR A 28 -1.29 -19.46 -26.25
CA TYR A 28 0.10 -19.47 -26.69
C TYR A 28 0.72 -20.87 -26.79
N ILE A 29 -0.04 -21.92 -26.43
CA ILE A 29 0.44 -23.29 -26.47
C ILE A 29 0.31 -23.83 -27.90
N ASN A 30 1.44 -24.13 -28.53
CA ASN A 30 1.44 -24.71 -29.87
C ASN A 30 1.03 -26.19 -29.85
N VAL A 31 -0.25 -26.47 -30.10
CA VAL A 31 -0.86 -27.81 -30.02
C VAL A 31 -0.54 -28.71 -31.23
N SER A 32 0.26 -28.24 -32.19
CA SER A 32 0.23 -28.82 -33.56
C SER A 32 0.86 -30.20 -33.74
N ASN A 33 1.64 -30.74 -32.79
CA ASN A 33 2.22 -32.10 -32.93
C ASN A 33 2.54 -32.86 -31.64
N ASP A 34 2.35 -32.26 -30.45
CA ASP A 34 2.65 -32.92 -29.17
C ASP A 34 1.38 -33.19 -28.36
N LYS A 35 1.02 -34.47 -28.24
CA LYS A 35 -0.14 -34.95 -27.48
C LYS A 35 -0.02 -34.68 -25.97
N PHE A 36 1.19 -34.48 -25.46
CA PHE A 36 1.45 -34.25 -24.04
C PHE A 36 1.63 -32.77 -23.69
N ILE A 37 1.56 -31.85 -24.65
CA ILE A 37 1.91 -30.43 -24.40
C ILE A 37 1.04 -29.78 -23.32
N LYS A 38 -0.25 -30.10 -23.28
CA LYS A 38 -1.17 -29.62 -22.24
C LYS A 38 -0.80 -30.16 -20.87
N SER A 39 -0.44 -31.44 -20.78
CA SER A 39 0.00 -32.07 -19.53
C SER A 39 1.33 -31.51 -19.04
N ARG A 40 2.30 -31.28 -19.94
CA ARG A 40 3.58 -30.65 -19.62
C ARG A 40 3.39 -29.21 -19.15
N PHE A 41 2.53 -28.44 -19.82
CA PHE A 41 2.20 -27.08 -19.42
C PHE A 41 1.54 -27.04 -18.03
N LYS A 42 0.58 -27.93 -17.78
CA LYS A 42 -0.05 -28.06 -16.46
C LYS A 42 0.97 -28.40 -15.37
N LEU A 43 1.83 -29.39 -15.62
CA LEU A 43 2.89 -29.78 -14.69
C LEU A 43 3.88 -28.64 -14.44
N CYS A 44 4.28 -27.91 -15.49
CA CYS A 44 5.18 -26.77 -15.38
C CYS A 44 4.58 -25.67 -14.51
N ASN A 45 3.30 -25.32 -14.73
CA ASN A 45 2.62 -24.34 -13.87
C ASN A 45 2.52 -24.81 -12.42
N GLN A 46 2.22 -26.09 -12.19
CA GLN A 46 2.16 -26.66 -10.83
C GLN A 46 3.52 -26.58 -10.13
N LEU A 47 4.59 -26.95 -10.83
CA LEU A 47 5.95 -26.87 -10.30
C LEU A 47 6.39 -25.43 -10.07
N GLN A 48 6.01 -24.51 -10.96
CA GLN A 48 6.28 -23.09 -10.79
C GLN A 48 5.58 -22.52 -9.56
N GLU A 49 4.33 -22.90 -9.33
CA GLU A 49 3.57 -22.48 -8.15
C GLU A 49 4.17 -23.05 -6.85
N ASP A 50 4.47 -24.36 -6.82
CA ASP A 50 5.12 -25.00 -5.66
C ASP A 50 6.48 -24.34 -5.36
N LEU A 51 7.28 -24.06 -6.39
CA LEU A 51 8.55 -23.35 -6.25
C LEU A 51 8.34 -21.94 -5.69
N HIS A 52 7.35 -21.20 -6.18
CA HIS A 52 7.04 -19.86 -5.66
C HIS A 52 6.63 -19.91 -4.19
N ILE A 53 5.79 -20.87 -3.79
CA ILE A 53 5.36 -21.07 -2.40
C ILE A 53 6.57 -21.37 -1.52
N ARG A 54 7.42 -22.32 -1.91
CA ARG A 54 8.62 -22.70 -1.14
C ARG A 54 9.60 -21.55 -0.97
N ILE A 55 9.83 -20.76 -2.02
CA ILE A 55 10.64 -19.55 -1.93
C ILE A 55 10.01 -18.55 -0.96
N GLY A 56 8.69 -18.38 -1.00
CA GLY A 56 7.95 -17.51 -0.08
C GLY A 56 8.13 -17.92 1.38
N ILE A 57 7.98 -19.22 1.68
CA ILE A 57 8.20 -19.78 3.03
C ILE A 57 9.63 -19.54 3.48
N LEU A 58 10.62 -19.91 2.66
CA LEU A 58 12.04 -19.72 3.00
C LEU A 58 12.37 -18.26 3.31
N ARG A 59 11.81 -17.32 2.53
CA ARG A 59 11.99 -15.87 2.79
C ARG A 59 11.34 -15.43 4.09
N SER A 60 10.15 -15.94 4.40
CA SER A 60 9.47 -15.69 5.66
C SER A 60 10.29 -16.21 6.84
N ASP A 61 10.85 -17.41 6.71
CA ASP A 61 11.66 -18.04 7.76
C ASP A 61 12.97 -17.30 8.00
N LEU A 62 13.67 -16.89 6.92
CA LEU A 62 14.91 -16.11 7.02
C LEU A 62 14.71 -14.78 7.77
N ASN A 63 13.57 -14.13 7.57
CA ASN A 63 13.25 -12.85 8.18
C ASN A 63 12.45 -12.98 9.50
N SER A 64 12.02 -14.19 9.87
CA SER A 64 11.15 -14.43 11.02
C SER A 64 11.73 -13.88 12.31
N LYS A 65 13.01 -14.16 12.57
CA LYS A 65 13.70 -13.71 13.78
C LYS A 65 13.73 -12.19 13.91
N ILE A 66 14.11 -11.47 12.85
CA ILE A 66 14.19 -10.01 12.91
C ILE A 66 12.81 -9.37 13.06
N PHE A 67 11.78 -9.98 12.47
CA PHE A 67 10.40 -9.54 12.68
C PHE A 67 9.87 -9.84 14.07
N ASP A 68 10.17 -11.01 14.62
CA ASP A 68 9.79 -11.34 15.99
C ASP A 68 10.47 -10.40 17.00
N ASP A 69 11.74 -10.05 16.78
CA ASP A 69 12.45 -9.06 17.59
C ASP A 69 11.81 -7.65 17.48
N LEU A 70 11.43 -7.21 16.27
CA LEU A 70 10.73 -5.93 16.06
C LEU A 70 9.32 -5.92 16.67
N VAL A 71 8.59 -7.04 16.58
CA VAL A 71 7.28 -7.21 17.21
C VAL A 71 7.41 -7.17 18.73
N ALA A 72 8.40 -7.84 19.30
CA ALA A 72 8.68 -7.81 20.73
C ALA A 72 9.04 -6.38 21.20
N PHE A 73 9.86 -5.67 20.42
CA PHE A 73 10.18 -4.27 20.68
C PHE A 73 8.92 -3.39 20.67
N ALA A 74 8.07 -3.49 19.65
CA ALA A 74 6.82 -2.74 19.58
C ALA A 74 5.85 -3.09 20.73
N ALA A 75 5.74 -4.38 21.09
CA ALA A 75 4.90 -4.84 22.19
C ALA A 75 5.39 -4.37 23.57
N SER A 76 6.72 -4.20 23.74
CA SER A 76 7.30 -3.71 25.00
C SER A 76 6.81 -2.31 25.37
N TYR A 77 6.48 -1.48 24.38
CA TYR A 77 5.92 -0.15 24.59
C TYR A 77 4.54 -0.22 25.25
N ASN A 78 3.64 -1.06 24.74
CA ASN A 78 2.29 -1.22 25.29
C ASN A 78 2.32 -1.67 26.76
N ALA A 79 3.28 -2.53 27.13
CA ALA A 79 3.49 -2.95 28.52
C ALA A 79 3.99 -1.81 29.44
N THR A 80 4.54 -0.76 28.86
CA THR A 80 5.10 0.39 29.59
C THR A 80 4.12 1.56 29.65
N GLU A 81 3.23 1.73 28.67
CA GLU A 81 2.12 2.69 28.67
C GLU A 81 1.22 2.55 29.92
N ASP A 82 0.94 1.33 30.38
CA ASP A 82 0.20 1.11 31.63
C ASP A 82 0.91 1.70 32.86
N LYS A 83 2.23 1.86 32.81
CA LYS A 83 3.04 2.51 33.86
C LYS A 83 3.13 4.02 33.69
N TYR A 84 2.83 4.56 32.51
CA TYR A 84 2.92 5.98 32.18
C TYR A 84 1.57 6.71 32.10
N LYS A 85 0.45 6.06 32.47
CA LYS A 85 -0.86 6.72 32.60
C LYS A 85 -0.74 8.00 33.46
N GLY A 86 -0.70 9.16 32.80
CA GLY A 86 -0.58 10.48 33.42
C GLY A 86 0.77 11.20 33.30
N ARG A 87 1.77 10.66 32.58
CA ARG A 87 3.02 11.37 32.26
C ARG A 87 3.07 11.77 30.78
N SER A 88 3.67 12.92 30.49
CA SER A 88 3.98 13.32 29.11
C SER A 88 5.00 12.36 28.51
N ILE A 89 4.72 11.83 27.33
CA ILE A 89 5.67 11.06 26.53
C ILE A 89 6.82 12.01 26.14
N GLU A 90 8.03 11.78 26.65
CA GLU A 90 9.19 12.63 26.34
C GLU A 90 9.84 12.27 24.99
N GLU A 91 9.72 11.02 24.50
CA GLU A 91 10.38 10.55 23.28
C GLU A 91 9.51 9.58 22.46
N ILE A 92 9.63 9.64 21.12
CA ILE A 92 8.95 8.71 20.20
C ILE A 92 9.81 7.46 20.03
N LEU A 93 9.28 6.31 20.46
CA LEU A 93 9.96 5.03 20.29
C LEU A 93 10.17 4.73 18.78
N THR A 94 11.43 4.67 18.37
CA THR A 94 11.81 4.52 16.97
C THR A 94 12.78 3.36 16.81
N ALA A 95 12.49 2.45 15.88
CA ALA A 95 13.40 1.38 15.48
C ALA A 95 13.99 1.69 14.10
N VAL A 96 15.29 1.47 13.94
CA VAL A 96 15.97 1.58 12.65
C VAL A 96 16.24 0.18 12.12
N LEU A 97 15.58 -0.18 11.02
CA LEU A 97 15.82 -1.44 10.33
C LEU A 97 16.84 -1.22 9.20
N ILE A 98 18.03 -1.78 9.37
CA ILE A 98 19.06 -1.75 8.32
C ILE A 98 18.80 -2.90 7.35
N THR A 99 18.53 -2.57 6.10
CA THR A 99 18.27 -3.55 5.03
C THR A 99 19.38 -3.57 3.98
N GLY A 100 19.46 -4.66 3.21
CA GLY A 100 20.44 -4.77 2.13
C GLY A 100 20.09 -3.91 0.90
N VAL A 101 21.11 -3.44 0.19
CA VAL A 101 20.94 -2.75 -1.11
C VAL A 101 20.37 -3.69 -2.18
N ASN A 102 19.49 -3.16 -3.04
CA ASN A 102 18.94 -3.85 -4.22
C ASN A 102 18.32 -5.23 -3.96
N THR A 103 17.73 -5.46 -2.79
CA THR A 103 16.91 -6.67 -2.60
C THR A 103 15.52 -6.41 -3.20
N PRO A 104 15.08 -7.16 -4.23
CA PRO A 104 13.80 -6.92 -4.91
C PRO A 104 12.57 -7.23 -4.03
N ASP A 105 12.78 -7.72 -2.80
CA ASP A 105 11.76 -8.28 -1.94
C ASP A 105 11.34 -7.37 -0.76
N HIS A 106 11.87 -6.13 -0.65
CA HIS A 106 11.53 -5.22 0.46
C HIS A 106 10.03 -5.02 0.63
N ASP A 107 9.29 -4.87 -0.46
CA ASP A 107 7.85 -4.69 -0.41
C ASP A 107 7.12 -5.88 0.22
N ILE A 108 7.54 -7.11 -0.12
CA ILE A 108 6.98 -8.35 0.44
C ILE A 108 7.40 -8.48 1.91
N MET A 109 8.66 -8.19 2.22
CA MET A 109 9.22 -8.20 3.57
C MET A 109 8.40 -7.29 4.50
N PHE A 110 8.21 -6.02 4.14
CA PHE A 110 7.45 -5.08 4.95
C PHE A 110 5.95 -5.39 5.01
N SER A 111 5.37 -6.00 3.97
CA SER A 111 3.98 -6.46 3.99
C SER A 111 3.78 -7.61 5.00
N ASN A 112 4.76 -8.50 5.13
CA ASN A 112 4.72 -9.57 6.13
C ASN A 112 4.86 -8.99 7.55
N LEU A 113 5.76 -8.02 7.75
CA LEU A 113 5.91 -7.34 9.04
C LEU A 113 4.62 -6.59 9.44
N ASP A 114 4.00 -5.87 8.52
CA ASP A 114 2.71 -5.21 8.73
C ASP A 114 1.64 -6.21 9.20
N SER A 115 1.54 -7.35 8.52
CA SER A 115 0.61 -8.42 8.91
C SER A 115 0.91 -8.98 10.32
N MET A 116 2.19 -9.18 10.66
CA MET A 116 2.59 -9.65 11.99
C MET A 116 2.27 -8.62 13.08
N LEU A 117 2.52 -7.34 12.84
CA LEU A 117 2.19 -6.26 13.78
C LEU A 117 0.68 -6.14 14.00
N LYS A 118 -0.11 -6.21 12.91
CA LYS A 118 -1.57 -6.22 12.93
C LYS A 118 -2.15 -7.33 13.80
N VAL A 119 -1.55 -8.51 13.74
CA VAL A 119 -2.02 -9.69 14.48
C VAL A 119 -1.51 -9.71 15.92
N LYS A 120 -0.22 -9.37 16.15
CA LYS A 120 0.46 -9.59 17.44
C LYS A 120 0.50 -8.35 18.35
N VAL A 121 0.38 -7.14 17.81
CA VAL A 121 0.61 -5.89 18.56
C VAL A 121 -0.60 -4.96 18.52
N THR A 122 -1.03 -4.54 17.33
CA THR A 122 -2.11 -3.56 17.16
C THR A 122 -2.70 -3.65 15.76
N PRO A 123 -4.04 -3.65 15.59
CA PRO A 123 -4.65 -3.66 14.26
C PRO A 123 -4.39 -2.36 13.46
N LEU A 124 -3.91 -1.31 14.11
CA LEU A 124 -3.69 0.02 13.53
C LEU A 124 -2.24 0.17 13.08
N VAL A 125 -1.95 -0.22 11.85
CA VAL A 125 -0.61 -0.07 11.23
C VAL A 125 -0.74 0.61 9.88
N ALA A 126 0.01 1.70 9.69
CA ALA A 126 0.12 2.43 8.43
C ALA A 126 1.53 2.26 7.84
N ARG A 127 1.61 1.93 6.56
CA ARG A 127 2.86 1.81 5.81
C ARG A 127 2.92 2.90 4.74
N ILE A 128 3.96 3.72 4.81
CA ILE A 128 4.12 4.89 3.95
C ILE A 128 5.32 4.69 3.03
N LYS A 129 5.16 4.98 1.73
CA LYS A 129 6.23 5.00 0.74
C LYS A 129 6.59 6.43 0.37
N SER A 130 7.85 6.67 0.03
CA SER A 130 8.33 7.99 -0.40
C SER A 130 7.64 8.48 -1.68
N THR A 131 7.27 7.55 -2.57
CA THR A 131 6.53 7.84 -3.81
C THR A 131 5.15 8.47 -3.56
N ASP A 132 4.58 8.23 -2.38
CA ASP A 132 3.21 8.63 -2.04
C ASP A 132 3.19 9.91 -1.18
N CYS A 133 4.35 10.52 -0.95
CA CYS A 133 4.56 11.62 0.00
C CYS A 133 5.20 12.84 -0.65
N SER A 134 4.53 13.45 -1.63
CA SER A 134 5.01 14.69 -2.28
C SER A 134 4.87 15.92 -1.38
N ARG A 135 3.83 15.97 -0.54
CA ARG A 135 3.52 17.07 0.40
C ARG A 135 3.18 16.49 1.77
N VAL A 136 3.41 17.27 2.83
CA VAL A 136 3.02 16.90 4.21
C VAL A 136 1.52 16.65 4.31
N ALA A 137 0.69 17.42 3.59
CA ALA A 137 -0.75 17.21 3.54
C ALA A 137 -1.11 15.80 3.00
N THR A 138 -0.46 15.36 1.93
CA THR A 138 -0.65 14.02 1.33
C THR A 138 -0.20 12.91 2.27
N LEU A 139 0.93 13.10 2.97
CA LEU A 139 1.42 12.16 3.99
C LEU A 139 0.38 11.96 5.11
N ILE A 140 -0.11 13.05 5.70
CA ILE A 140 -1.09 13.00 6.80
C ILE A 140 -2.38 12.31 6.34
N LYS A 141 -2.87 12.66 5.14
CA LYS A 141 -4.06 12.05 4.53
C LYS A 141 -3.90 10.55 4.33
N ASN A 142 -2.76 10.11 3.80
CA ASN A 142 -2.47 8.69 3.56
C ASN A 142 -2.40 7.90 4.88
N ILE A 143 -1.73 8.44 5.90
CA ILE A 143 -1.71 7.82 7.24
C ILE A 143 -3.14 7.67 7.78
N PHE A 144 -3.94 8.75 7.73
CA PHE A 144 -5.30 8.71 8.26
C PHE A 144 -6.19 7.71 7.52
N GLN A 145 -6.13 7.65 6.19
CA GLN A 145 -6.87 6.68 5.38
C GLN A 145 -6.55 5.24 5.78
N GLN A 146 -5.26 4.92 5.97
CA GLN A 146 -4.82 3.57 6.35
C GLN A 146 -5.24 3.17 7.77
N LEU A 147 -5.18 4.11 8.73
CA LEU A 147 -5.54 3.82 10.12
C LEU A 147 -7.06 3.79 10.35
N ALA A 148 -7.81 4.64 9.64
CA ALA A 148 -9.27 4.71 9.76
C ALA A 148 -9.99 3.65 8.92
N ASN A 149 -9.30 2.97 8.00
CA ASN A 149 -9.92 2.15 6.95
C ASN A 149 -10.99 2.91 6.13
N VAL A 150 -10.80 4.23 5.94
CA VAL A 150 -11.71 5.09 5.19
C VAL A 150 -11.02 5.61 3.94
N SER A 151 -11.67 5.45 2.78
CA SER A 151 -11.22 6.06 1.53
C SER A 151 -11.56 7.55 1.53
N MET A 152 -10.56 8.43 1.58
CA MET A 152 -10.74 9.88 1.40
C MET A 152 -10.51 10.22 -0.08
N PRO A 153 -11.35 11.03 -0.74
CA PRO A 153 -11.12 11.45 -2.12
C PRO A 153 -9.76 12.14 -2.22
N MET A 154 -8.94 11.80 -3.22
CA MET A 154 -7.74 12.57 -3.52
C MET A 154 -8.20 13.89 -4.16
N ASP A 155 -8.09 14.99 -3.43
CA ASP A 155 -8.21 16.30 -4.04
C ASP A 155 -6.91 16.51 -4.79
N ASP A 156 -6.97 16.28 -6.10
CA ASP A 156 -5.97 16.74 -7.05
C ASP A 156 -6.09 18.27 -7.13
N GLU A 157 -5.73 18.97 -6.06
CA GLU A 157 -5.48 20.40 -6.14
C GLU A 157 -4.14 20.60 -6.86
N ASP A 158 -4.22 20.53 -8.20
CA ASP A 158 -3.41 21.38 -9.07
C ASP A 158 -3.77 22.83 -8.70
N ASP A 159 -3.07 23.35 -7.69
CA ASP A 159 -3.10 24.75 -7.30
C ASP A 159 -2.43 25.58 -8.41
N ASN A 160 -3.21 25.86 -9.45
CA ASN A 160 -2.93 26.90 -10.43
C ASN A 160 -4.18 27.79 -10.52
N GLY A 161 -4.42 28.54 -9.45
CA GLY A 161 -5.52 29.50 -9.34
C GLY A 161 -5.06 30.77 -8.64
N GLU A 162 -4.78 31.79 -9.43
CA GLU A 162 -4.47 33.16 -9.02
C GLU A 162 -5.35 33.64 -7.85
N ASN A 163 -4.73 33.89 -6.69
CA ASN A 163 -5.36 34.58 -5.56
C ASN A 163 -5.70 36.03 -5.97
N SER A 164 -6.88 36.23 -6.55
CA SER A 164 -7.56 37.52 -6.50
C SER A 164 -8.33 37.59 -5.19
N ILE A 165 -7.80 38.38 -4.27
CA ILE A 165 -8.47 38.77 -3.04
C ILE A 165 -9.71 39.58 -3.44
N GLU A 166 -10.90 38.98 -3.35
CA GLU A 166 -12.16 39.72 -3.33
C GLU A 166 -12.60 39.89 -1.88
N ASP A 167 -12.68 41.16 -1.48
CA ASP A 167 -13.15 41.64 -0.19
C ASP A 167 -14.58 41.15 0.11
N CYS A 168 -14.77 40.49 1.26
CA CYS A 168 -16.09 40.23 1.82
C CYS A 168 -16.43 41.28 2.89
N PRO A 169 -17.61 41.93 2.82
CA PRO A 169 -17.98 43.02 3.72
C PRO A 169 -18.46 42.53 5.09
N ASP A 170 -18.23 43.37 6.10
CA ASP A 170 -18.60 43.22 7.52
C ASP A 170 -20.10 43.00 7.77
N GLY A 171 -20.40 42.17 8.78
CA GLY A 171 -21.71 41.96 9.43
C GLY A 171 -22.20 40.52 9.31
N ASP A 172 -22.59 39.78 10.34
CA ASP A 172 -23.12 40.13 11.66
C ASP A 172 -22.90 38.92 12.60
N LYS A 173 -22.64 39.17 13.88
CA LYS A 173 -22.44 38.15 14.91
C LYS A 173 -23.81 37.61 15.33
N ASN A 174 -24.04 36.29 15.27
CA ASN A 174 -24.98 35.59 16.17
C ASN A 174 -24.74 34.07 16.13
N ASP A 175 -24.25 33.55 17.26
CA ASP A 175 -24.58 32.29 17.94
C ASP A 175 -24.81 31.01 17.11
N LEU A 176 -23.76 30.18 16.99
CA LEU A 176 -23.91 28.72 16.89
C LEU A 176 -23.14 28.08 18.05
N GLU A 177 -23.86 27.76 19.13
CA GLU A 177 -23.37 26.96 20.25
C GLU A 177 -22.90 25.59 19.76
N SER A 178 -21.63 25.29 20.04
CA SER A 178 -21.00 23.99 19.91
C SER A 178 -21.66 22.98 20.85
N SER A 179 -22.31 21.97 20.30
CA SER A 179 -22.64 20.76 21.06
C SER A 179 -21.64 19.64 20.72
N PRO A 180 -20.91 19.08 21.70
CA PRO A 180 -19.99 17.97 21.43
C PRO A 180 -20.76 16.66 21.24
N VAL A 181 -20.37 15.90 20.20
CA VAL A 181 -20.90 14.57 19.89
C VAL A 181 -20.54 13.60 21.01
N LYS A 182 -21.57 13.03 21.68
CA LYS A 182 -21.40 11.98 22.70
C LYS A 182 -21.16 10.63 22.03
N LEU A 183 -19.96 10.07 22.19
CA LEU A 183 -19.66 8.67 21.87
C LEU A 183 -20.13 7.77 23.02
N LYS A 184 -21.03 6.83 22.72
CA LYS A 184 -21.44 5.75 23.62
C LYS A 184 -20.44 4.61 23.54
N TRP A 185 -19.85 4.24 24.67
CA TRP A 185 -19.20 2.95 24.83
C TRP A 185 -20.24 1.95 25.33
N THR A 186 -20.28 0.76 24.74
CA THR A 186 -21.02 -0.39 25.25
C THR A 186 -20.03 -1.33 25.91
N ASP A 187 -20.39 -1.79 27.11
CA ASP A 187 -19.64 -2.71 27.98
C ASP A 187 -19.32 -4.06 27.34
#